data_AF-A0A7C5TVL6-F1
#
_entry.id   AF-A0A7C5TVL6-F1
#
_cell.length_a   1.000
_cell.length_b   1.000
_cell.length_c   1.000
_cell.angle_alpha   90.00
_cell.angle_beta   90.00
_cell.angle_gamma   90.00
#
_symmetry.space_group_name_H-M   'P 1'
#
loop_
_entity.id
_entity.type
_entity.pdbx_description
1 polymer ?
#
loop_
_entity_poly.entity_id
_entity_poly.type
_entity_poly.pdbx_seq_one_letter_code
_entity_poly.pdbx_strand_id
1 'polypeptide(L)'
;TPPPAVTAPRPMAGNVLALAAGVCWALTIIGLRHQGRGEEGAGIAAAAVACGNLIAFAVTLPMALPVAGATATDWALIVFLGVVQIGLAYVLLTRGVRGVPALEASLLLLVEPVLNPIWAWLIHGENPGLWSILGGAVILGATAARTLSTPAE
;
A
#
# COMPACT_ATOMS: atom_id res chain seq x y z
N THR A 1 -2.69 19.23 20.85
CA THR A 1 -3.58 18.70 19.80
C THR A 1 -4.75 17.99 20.47
N PRO A 2 -6.00 18.18 20.01
CA PRO A 2 -7.12 17.41 20.55
C PRO A 2 -6.87 15.90 20.36
N PRO A 3 -7.40 15.03 21.23
CA PRO A 3 -7.23 13.60 21.07
C PRO A 3 -7.80 13.15 19.72
N PRO A 4 -7.13 12.25 18.98
CA PRO A 4 -7.51 11.83 17.62
C PRO A 4 -8.93 11.24 17.53
N ALA A 5 -9.50 10.81 18.65
CA ALA A 5 -10.89 10.33 18.72
C ALA A 5 -11.95 11.45 18.57
N VAL A 6 -11.59 12.73 18.76
CA VAL A 6 -12.54 13.85 18.82
C VAL A 6 -12.95 14.36 17.43
N THR A 7 -12.17 14.07 16.39
CA THR A 7 -12.39 14.60 15.02
C THR A 7 -13.08 13.64 14.06
N ALA A 8 -13.27 12.36 14.43
CA ALA A 8 -13.86 11.35 13.55
C ALA A 8 -15.39 11.22 13.76
N PRO A 9 -16.24 11.54 12.75
CA PRO A 9 -17.70 11.50 12.92
C PRO A 9 -18.27 10.10 13.19
N ARG A 10 -17.60 9.03 12.71
CA ARG A 10 -18.06 7.63 12.79
C ARG A 10 -16.88 6.63 12.92
N PRO A 11 -16.22 6.56 14.09
CA PRO A 11 -15.00 5.75 14.27
C PRO A 11 -15.21 4.26 14.00
N MET A 12 -16.35 3.69 14.43
CA MET A 12 -16.63 2.26 14.22
C MET A 12 -16.81 1.89 12.74
N ALA A 13 -17.49 2.74 11.96
CA ALA A 13 -17.64 2.52 10.52
C ALA A 13 -16.28 2.59 9.80
N GLY A 14 -15.41 3.52 10.22
CA GLY A 14 -14.03 3.60 9.72
C GLY A 14 -13.23 2.34 10.00
N ASN A 15 -13.33 1.78 11.22
CA ASN A 15 -12.64 0.53 11.57
C ASN A 15 -13.12 -0.65 10.71
N VAL A 16 -14.43 -0.78 10.47
CA VAL A 16 -14.98 -1.84 9.60
C VAL A 16 -14.49 -1.68 8.16
N LEU A 17 -14.49 -0.45 7.62
CA LEU A 17 -13.97 -0.16 6.29
C LEU A 17 -12.47 -0.47 6.18
N ALA A 18 -11.67 -0.15 7.21
CA ALA A 18 -10.26 -0.46 7.24
C ALA A 18 -9.98 -1.97 7.23
N LEU A 19 -10.75 -2.75 8.00
CA LEU A 19 -10.67 -4.21 7.98
C LEU A 19 -11.06 -4.79 6.61
N ALA A 20 -12.17 -4.30 6.03
CA ALA A 20 -12.60 -4.71 4.71
C ALA A 20 -11.54 -4.40 3.64
N ALA A 21 -10.92 -3.22 3.68
CA ALA A 21 -9.83 -2.85 2.79
C ALA A 21 -8.62 -3.79 2.94
N GLY A 22 -8.25 -4.17 4.17
CA GLY A 22 -7.19 -5.13 4.43
C GLY A 22 -7.48 -6.52 3.86
N VAL A 23 -8.71 -7.02 4.01
CA VAL A 23 -9.15 -8.30 3.42
C VAL A 23 -9.12 -8.25 1.90
N CYS A 24 -9.67 -7.18 1.29
CA CYS A 24 -9.62 -6.98 -0.15
C CYS A 24 -8.18 -6.98 -0.67
N TRP A 25 -7.27 -6.28 0.01
CA TRP A 25 -5.85 -6.25 -0.36
C TRP A 25 -5.19 -7.63 -0.28
N ALA A 26 -5.45 -8.39 0.79
CA ALA A 26 -4.95 -9.76 0.91
C ALA A 26 -5.44 -10.64 -0.25
N LEU A 27 -6.73 -10.54 -0.61
CA LEU A 27 -7.31 -11.24 -1.76
C LEU A 27 -6.67 -10.81 -3.09
N THR A 28 -6.39 -9.51 -3.27
CA THR A 28 -5.66 -9.00 -4.46
C THR A 28 -4.29 -9.65 -4.57
N ILE A 29 -3.49 -9.69 -3.50
CA ILE A 29 -2.17 -10.32 -3.51
C ILE A 29 -2.27 -11.82 -3.82
N ILE A 30 -3.21 -12.54 -3.20
CA ILE A 30 -3.42 -13.97 -3.48
C ILE A 30 -3.81 -14.20 -4.94
N GLY A 31 -4.75 -13.41 -5.47
CA GLY A 31 -5.20 -13.49 -6.86
C GLY A 31 -4.07 -13.22 -7.86
N LEU A 32 -3.29 -12.16 -7.64
CA LEU A 32 -2.13 -11.83 -8.48
C LEU A 32 -1.05 -12.92 -8.43
N ARG A 33 -0.81 -13.52 -7.28
CA ARG A 33 0.11 -14.66 -7.13
C ARG A 33 -0.39 -15.90 -7.86
N HIS A 34 -1.69 -16.15 -7.86
CA HIS A 34 -2.28 -17.30 -8.54
C HIS A 34 -2.26 -17.13 -10.06
N GLN A 35 -2.69 -15.96 -10.55
CA GLN A 35 -2.75 -15.64 -11.99
C GLN A 35 -1.37 -15.38 -12.60
N GLY A 36 -0.41 -14.90 -11.81
CA GLY A 36 0.93 -14.52 -12.27
C GLY A 36 1.88 -15.69 -12.59
N ARG A 37 1.45 -16.95 -12.44
CA ARG A 37 2.28 -18.15 -12.67
C ARG A 37 2.43 -18.40 -14.17
N GLY A 38 3.68 -18.53 -14.64
CA GLY A 38 4.00 -18.71 -16.07
C GLY A 38 4.17 -17.39 -16.84
N GLU A 39 4.64 -17.47 -18.09
CA GLU A 39 4.93 -16.31 -18.95
C GLU A 39 3.64 -15.56 -19.36
N GLU A 40 2.56 -16.28 -19.69
CA GLU A 40 1.26 -15.69 -20.04
C GLU A 40 0.53 -15.06 -18.83
N GLY A 41 0.82 -15.54 -17.61
CA GLY A 41 0.23 -15.04 -16.37
C GLY A 41 0.58 -13.58 -16.06
N ALA A 42 1.65 -13.04 -16.66
CA ALA A 42 2.05 -11.64 -16.54
C ALA A 42 1.03 -10.68 -17.13
N GLY A 43 0.57 -10.98 -18.33
CA GLY A 43 -0.44 -10.18 -19.01
C GLY A 43 -1.77 -10.21 -18.25
N ILE A 44 -2.16 -11.38 -17.75
CA ILE A 44 -3.42 -11.57 -17.01
C ILE A 44 -3.41 -10.78 -15.70
N ALA A 45 -2.34 -10.88 -14.91
CA ALA A 45 -2.21 -10.14 -13.66
C ALA A 45 -2.21 -8.61 -13.89
N ALA A 46 -1.48 -8.12 -14.90
CA ALA A 46 -1.47 -6.71 -15.24
C ALA A 46 -2.86 -6.20 -15.71
N ALA A 47 -3.56 -7.00 -16.53
CA ALA A 47 -4.92 -6.68 -16.96
C ALA A 47 -5.91 -6.65 -15.79
N ALA A 48 -5.80 -7.59 -14.85
CA ALA A 48 -6.64 -7.61 -13.65
C ALA A 48 -6.45 -6.34 -12.80
N VAL A 49 -5.21 -5.89 -12.60
CA VAL A 49 -4.91 -4.64 -11.90
C VAL A 49 -5.47 -3.43 -12.64
N ALA A 50 -5.32 -3.38 -13.97
CA ALA A 50 -5.83 -2.28 -14.78
C ALA A 50 -7.37 -2.20 -14.71
N CYS A 51 -8.06 -3.34 -14.85
CA CYS A 51 -9.51 -3.42 -14.68
C CYS A 51 -9.95 -2.98 -13.29
N GLY A 52 -9.25 -3.41 -12.23
CA GLY A 52 -9.53 -2.97 -10.86
C GLY A 52 -9.45 -1.46 -10.68
N ASN A 53 -8.41 -0.82 -11.24
CA ASN A 53 -8.25 0.64 -11.20
C ASN A 53 -9.31 1.37 -12.03
N LEU A 54 -9.72 0.82 -13.19
CA LEU A 54 -10.81 1.39 -13.99
C LEU A 54 -12.16 1.31 -13.26
N ILE A 55 -12.44 0.21 -12.57
CA ILE A 55 -13.64 0.08 -11.73
C ILE A 55 -13.59 1.09 -10.58
N ALA A 56 -12.45 1.20 -9.88
CA ALA A 56 -12.28 2.18 -8.82
C ALA A 56 -12.48 3.61 -9.33
N PHE A 57 -11.92 3.96 -10.49
CA PHE A 57 -12.16 5.24 -11.16
C PHE A 57 -13.64 5.45 -11.46
N ALA A 58 -14.32 4.49 -12.09
CA ALA A 58 -15.73 4.61 -12.44
C ALA A 58 -16.65 4.76 -11.23
N VAL A 59 -16.36 4.06 -10.13
CA VAL A 59 -17.13 4.13 -8.88
C VAL A 59 -16.91 5.44 -8.14
N THR A 60 -15.70 5.99 -8.19
CA THR A 60 -15.35 7.23 -7.47
C THR A 60 -15.58 8.50 -8.28
N LEU A 61 -15.64 8.42 -9.61
CA LEU A 61 -15.85 9.56 -10.50
C LEU A 61 -17.10 10.38 -10.17
N PRO A 62 -18.29 9.79 -9.87
CA PRO A 62 -19.47 10.56 -9.50
C PRO A 62 -19.28 11.35 -8.20
N MET A 63 -18.47 10.83 -7.27
CA MET A 63 -18.18 11.51 -5.99
C MET A 63 -17.16 12.63 -6.15
N ALA A 64 -16.33 12.58 -7.19
CA ALA A 64 -15.33 13.59 -7.50
C ALA A 64 -15.91 14.80 -8.27
N LEU A 65 -17.12 14.68 -8.82
CA LEU A 65 -17.74 15.72 -9.64
C LEU A 65 -18.64 16.66 -8.80
N PRO A 66 -18.70 17.96 -9.14
CA PRO A 66 -17.90 18.63 -10.17
C PRO A 66 -16.47 18.90 -9.70
N VAL A 67 -15.49 18.64 -10.58
CA VAL A 67 -14.09 19.02 -10.31
C VAL A 67 -13.96 20.52 -10.52
N ALA A 68 -14.07 21.29 -9.44
CA ALA A 68 -13.93 22.75 -9.45
C ALA A 68 -12.64 23.17 -8.71
N GLY A 69 -11.92 24.15 -9.28
CA GLY A 69 -10.75 24.75 -8.62
C GLY A 69 -9.45 23.93 -8.67
N ALA A 70 -9.37 22.86 -9.48
CA ALA A 70 -8.15 22.10 -9.66
C ALA A 70 -7.09 22.92 -10.42
N THR A 71 -5.89 23.02 -9.86
CA THR A 71 -4.74 23.71 -10.43
C THR A 71 -3.90 22.78 -11.32
N ALA A 72 -3.00 23.33 -12.14
CA ALA A 72 -2.05 22.52 -12.91
C ALA A 72 -1.13 21.67 -12.00
N THR A 73 -0.82 22.17 -10.80
CA THR A 73 -0.04 21.44 -9.80
C THR A 73 -0.80 20.23 -9.29
N ASP A 74 -2.10 20.34 -9.03
CA ASP A 74 -2.92 19.20 -8.57
C ASP A 74 -2.94 18.08 -9.61
N TRP A 75 -3.10 18.44 -10.88
CA TRP A 75 -3.02 17.48 -11.99
C TRP A 75 -1.64 16.85 -12.10
N ALA A 76 -0.56 17.63 -11.97
CA ALA A 76 0.80 17.11 -11.99
C ALA A 76 1.06 16.12 -10.84
N LEU A 77 0.55 16.43 -9.64
CA LEU A 77 0.64 15.54 -8.48
C LEU A 77 -0.16 14.25 -8.68
N ILE A 78 -1.38 14.33 -9.22
CA ILE A 78 -2.20 13.14 -9.53
C ILE A 78 -1.49 12.23 -10.54
N VAL A 79 -0.92 12.81 -11.60
CA VAL A 79 -0.16 12.05 -12.60
C VAL A 79 1.09 11.43 -11.98
N PHE A 80 1.84 12.18 -11.18
CA PHE A 80 3.01 11.67 -10.48
C PHE A 80 2.65 10.49 -9.56
N LEU A 81 1.59 10.63 -8.76
CA LEU A 81 1.12 9.58 -7.85
C LEU A 81 0.67 8.34 -8.64
N GLY A 82 -0.12 8.52 -9.70
CA GLY A 82 -0.60 7.43 -10.54
C GLY A 82 0.52 6.68 -11.26
N VAL A 83 1.49 7.39 -11.85
CA VAL A 83 2.56 6.77 -12.65
C VAL A 83 3.66 6.21 -11.76
N VAL A 84 4.19 7.03 -10.86
CA VAL A 84 5.40 6.70 -10.07
C VAL A 84 5.04 5.91 -8.83
N GLN A 85 3.98 6.28 -8.10
CA GLN A 85 3.63 5.55 -6.87
C GLN A 85 2.86 4.26 -7.19
N ILE A 86 1.88 4.30 -8.08
CA ILE A 86 1.01 3.14 -8.36
C ILE A 86 1.54 2.31 -9.54
N GLY A 87 1.76 2.92 -10.70
CA GLY A 87 2.17 2.22 -11.92
C GLY A 87 3.51 1.49 -11.77
N LEU A 88 4.54 2.20 -11.32
CA LEU A 88 5.86 1.60 -11.08
C LEU A 88 5.80 0.52 -9.98
N ALA A 89 5.06 0.75 -8.89
CA ALA A 89 4.91 -0.24 -7.83
C ALA A 89 4.26 -1.53 -8.34
N TYR A 90 3.20 -1.47 -9.16
CA TYR A 90 2.60 -2.67 -9.74
C TYR A 90 3.53 -3.40 -10.70
N VAL A 91 4.31 -2.67 -11.49
CA VAL A 91 5.31 -3.26 -12.39
C VAL A 91 6.39 -4.00 -11.57
N LEU A 92 6.88 -3.38 -10.50
CA LEU A 92 7.85 -4.01 -9.60
C LEU A 92 7.23 -5.21 -8.86
N LEU A 93 5.99 -5.10 -8.38
CA LEU A 93 5.27 -6.17 -7.69
C LEU A 93 5.05 -7.37 -8.61
N THR A 94 4.50 -7.16 -9.81
CA THR A 94 4.22 -8.24 -10.77
C THR A 94 5.49 -8.94 -11.25
N ARG A 95 6.62 -8.24 -11.31
CA ARG A 95 7.94 -8.83 -11.59
C ARG A 95 8.52 -9.54 -10.36
N GLY A 96 8.50 -8.90 -9.20
CA GLY A 96 9.08 -9.41 -7.95
C GLY A 96 8.39 -10.66 -7.42
N VAL A 97 7.06 -10.72 -7.50
CA VAL A 97 6.27 -11.88 -7.06
C VAL A 97 6.65 -13.19 -7.79
N ARG A 98 7.28 -13.11 -8.97
CA ARG A 98 7.77 -14.30 -9.70
C ARG A 98 9.12 -14.83 -9.23
N GLY A 99 10.01 -13.95 -8.79
CA GLY A 99 11.40 -14.28 -8.49
C GLY A 99 11.76 -14.26 -7.00
N VAL A 100 10.89 -13.68 -6.16
CA VAL A 100 11.14 -13.44 -4.75
C VAL A 100 10.33 -14.44 -3.92
N PRO A 101 10.95 -15.23 -3.03
CA PRO A 101 10.23 -16.08 -2.09
C PRO A 101 9.16 -15.29 -1.35
N ALA A 102 8.00 -15.91 -1.10
CA ALA A 102 6.85 -15.26 -0.45
C ALA A 102 7.21 -14.53 0.86
N LEU A 103 8.25 -15.03 1.53
CA LEU A 103 8.80 -14.46 2.73
C LEU A 103 9.48 -13.10 2.50
N GLU A 104 10.40 -12.99 1.55
CA GLU A 104 11.11 -11.74 1.25
C GLU A 104 10.13 -10.64 0.78
N ALA A 105 9.13 -11.01 -0.03
CA ALA A 105 8.07 -10.10 -0.43
C ALA A 105 7.29 -9.56 0.80
N SER A 106 7.01 -10.42 1.79
CA SER A 106 6.34 -9.99 3.02
C SER A 106 7.21 -9.08 3.89
N LEU A 107 8.53 -9.27 3.90
CA LEU A 107 9.47 -8.41 4.63
C LEU A 107 9.58 -7.04 3.96
N LEU A 108 9.65 -6.97 2.63
CA LEU A 108 9.61 -5.71 1.89
C LEU A 108 8.31 -4.92 2.14
N LEU A 109 7.17 -5.62 2.17
CA LEU A 109 5.87 -5.04 2.52
C LEU A 109 5.80 -4.54 3.98
N LEU A 110 6.62 -5.09 4.88
CA LEU A 110 6.72 -4.63 6.27
C LEU A 110 7.71 -3.48 6.45
N VAL A 111 8.71 -3.37 5.58
CA VAL A 111 9.67 -2.26 5.59
C VAL A 111 8.99 -0.93 5.19
N GLU A 112 8.05 -0.96 4.25
CA GLU A 112 7.29 0.21 3.82
C GLU A 112 6.55 0.94 4.97
N PRO A 113 5.69 0.29 5.78
CA PRO A 113 5.00 0.94 6.89
C PRO A 113 5.94 1.39 8.02
N VAL A 114 7.13 0.77 8.16
CA VAL A 114 8.14 1.24 9.11
C VAL A 114 8.84 2.51 8.61
N LEU A 115 9.09 2.61 7.31
CA LEU A 115 9.70 3.79 6.71
C LEU A 115 8.76 5.00 6.71
N ASN A 116 7.44 4.80 6.63
CA ASN A 116 6.46 5.89 6.59
C ASN A 116 6.61 6.88 7.76
N PRO A 117 6.63 6.46 9.04
CA PRO A 117 6.89 7.35 10.17
C PRO A 117 8.26 8.05 10.11
N ILE A 118 9.28 7.39 9.57
CA ILE A 118 10.63 7.97 9.43
C ILE A 118 10.59 9.11 8.41
N TRP A 119 9.92 8.91 7.26
CA TRP A 119 9.74 9.95 6.25
C TRP A 119 8.86 11.10 6.74
N ALA A 120 7.79 10.81 7.49
CA ALA A 120 6.94 11.84 8.09
C ALA A 120 7.74 12.71 9.09
N TRP A 121 8.57 12.09 9.92
CA TRP A 121 9.46 12.80 10.83
C TRP A 121 10.50 13.64 10.07
N LEU A 122 11.15 13.08 9.05
CA LEU A 122 12.22 13.74 8.31
C LEU A 122 11.73 14.91 7.43
N ILE A 123 10.59 14.75 6.76
CA ILE A 123 10.08 15.70 5.76
C ILE A 123 9.08 16.68 6.39
N HIS A 124 8.19 16.20 7.25
CA HIS A 124 7.11 17.01 7.83
C HIS A 124 7.39 17.43 9.29
N GLY A 125 8.47 16.93 9.91
CA GLY A 125 8.80 17.24 11.30
C GLY A 125 7.80 16.65 12.31
N GLU A 126 6.96 15.71 11.89
CA GLU A 126 6.00 15.05 12.77
C GLU A 126 6.73 14.19 13.80
N ASN A 127 6.48 14.40 15.09
CA ASN A 127 7.16 13.66 16.13
C ASN A 127 6.44 12.31 16.35
N PRO A 128 7.04 11.16 15.96
CA PRO A 128 6.37 9.87 16.08
C PRO A 128 6.11 9.56 17.55
N GLY A 129 4.85 9.28 17.89
CA GLY A 129 4.47 8.94 19.26
C GLY A 129 5.14 7.65 19.74
N LEU A 130 5.21 7.47 21.06
CA LEU A 130 5.84 6.29 21.68
C LEU A 130 5.29 4.96 21.13
N TRP A 131 3.97 4.89 20.87
CA TRP A 131 3.32 3.72 20.30
C TRP A 131 3.74 3.42 18.85
N SER A 132 3.98 4.44 18.03
CA SER A 132 4.49 4.28 16.66
C SER A 132 5.91 3.73 16.67
N ILE A 133 6.76 4.21 17.59
CA ILE A 133 8.13 3.72 17.77
C ILE A 133 8.13 2.26 18.21
N LEU A 134 7.31 1.91 19.22
CA LEU A 134 7.20 0.52 19.71
C LEU A 134 6.70 -0.42 18.62
N GLY A 135 5.67 -0.02 17.86
CA GLY A 135 5.17 -0.79 16.72
C GLY A 135 6.25 -1.00 15.65
N GLY A 136 6.98 0.07 15.28
CA GLY A 136 8.09 -0.02 14.34
C GLY A 136 9.21 -0.93 14.82
N ALA A 137 9.59 -0.85 16.10
CA ALA A 137 10.61 -1.70 16.70
C ALA A 137 10.22 -3.19 16.69
N VAL A 138 8.95 -3.51 16.96
CA VAL A 138 8.44 -4.89 16.89
C VAL A 138 8.51 -5.41 15.45
N ILE A 139 8.08 -4.63 14.47
CA ILE A 139 8.10 -5.04 13.05
C ILE A 139 9.55 -5.28 12.58
N LEU A 140 10.46 -4.35 12.86
CA LEU A 140 11.88 -4.47 12.52
C LEU A 140 12.53 -5.66 13.23
N GLY A 141 12.27 -5.83 14.52
CA GLY A 141 12.81 -6.93 15.32
C GLY A 141 12.34 -8.29 14.82
N ALA A 142 11.04 -8.45 14.53
CA ALA A 142 10.49 -9.67 13.95
C ALA A 142 11.07 -9.96 12.56
N THR A 143 11.24 -8.92 11.74
CA THR A 143 11.86 -9.02 10.41
C THR A 143 13.30 -9.49 10.52
N ALA A 144 14.12 -8.86 11.37
CA ALA A 144 15.52 -9.21 11.57
C ALA A 144 15.68 -10.63 12.14
N ALA A 145 14.88 -11.00 13.15
CA ALA A 145 14.90 -12.35 13.72
C ALA A 145 14.56 -13.41 12.66
N ARG A 146 13.63 -13.10 11.75
CA ARG A 146 13.27 -14.00 10.66
C ARG A 146 14.35 -14.11 9.60
N THR A 147 14.97 -13.01 9.19
CA THR A 147 16.10 -13.01 8.24
C THR A 147 17.28 -13.81 8.79
N LEU A 148 17.57 -13.69 10.09
CA LEU A 148 18.66 -14.43 10.74
C LEU A 148 18.38 -15.92 10.94
N SER A 149 17.11 -16.32 11.04
CA SER A 149 16.70 -17.71 11.27
C SER A 149 16.37 -18.49 10.00
N THR A 150 16.33 -17.83 8.84
CA THR A 150 16.15 -18.50 7.55
C THR A 150 17.55 -18.79 6.97
N PRO A 151 18.01 -20.05 6.88
CA PRO A 151 19.29 -20.37 6.26
C PRO A 151 19.26 -19.94 4.79
N ALA A 152 20.36 -19.34 4.32
CA ALA A 152 20.54 -19.05 2.90
C ALA A 152 20.67 -20.39 2.15
N GLU A 153 19.62 -20.77 1.42
CA GLU A 153 19.67 -21.81 0.39
C GLU A 153 19.68 -21.16 -0.99
#